data_AF-A0A930PWI7-F1
#
_entry.id   AF-A0A930PWI7-F1
#
_cell.length_a   1.000
_cell.length_b   1.000
_cell.length_c   1.000
_cell.angle_alpha   90.00
_cell.angle_beta   90.00
_cell.angle_gamma   90.00
#
_symmetry.space_group_name_H-M   'P 1'
#
loop_
_entity.id
_entity.type
_entity.pdbx_description
1 polymer ?
#
loop_
_entity_poly.entity_id
_entity_poly.type
_entity_poly.pdbx_seq_one_letter_code
_entity_poly.pdbx_strand_id
1 'polypeptide(L)'
;YPPRTAQSPATYAPDTRAHSLPALLIPEDYRARAVALHARELILRSPQMSAIALGGFSGGFSAGFSAGVEKTVEKAGERPPAEGVVAAGSANAASAAGGGLLQESQPLREILENAVDEAICAIDGGRQGNARGHAWGNASAEGADADGTNVTKPRKFRTKTVQPAPTSWSYPSVEYVPVNRQTALRYLAAELYGFGALDLLLDEGQRAGTITDIYVNSPCDIWVGINGTTRPVALSLGNERRVRDLAERLIRRHGGQLDAAHPAADISDEHGRRIHAIIPPLSERTRLSVRLPARERPTLAQLQTAGLCDEATAAYLRRMIAERRGFLISGGTGTGKTTLLNALLRLCTPQERLILLEDTPELAPQHEQVIALKTRAANSEGAGEIGLGELIVQALRMGPDRLVVGECRGAEVVHLLTAMNTGHRGAGTTLHANSAQAVPLRLCALGALAGLDSRTVALHTATAFERIIHLEHRDGRRCIEGIYSLHPATQGSEEYLQVRRISTGSEVGY
;
A
#
# COMPACT_ATOMS: atom_id res chain seq x y z
N TYR A 1 29.25 -47.05 -43.09
CA TYR A 1 29.34 -47.56 -41.71
C TYR A 1 30.80 -47.48 -41.31
N PRO A 2 31.19 -46.56 -40.41
CA PRO A 2 30.79 -46.57 -38.99
C PRO A 2 29.74 -45.49 -38.60
N PRO A 3 29.34 -45.38 -37.31
CA PRO A 3 28.11 -44.67 -36.89
C PRO A 3 28.31 -43.21 -36.44
N ARG A 4 27.17 -42.48 -36.37
CA ARG A 4 27.04 -41.16 -35.76
C ARG A 4 27.42 -41.20 -34.27
N THR A 5 28.29 -40.30 -33.82
CA THR A 5 28.35 -39.86 -32.43
C THR A 5 27.25 -38.84 -32.18
N ALA A 6 26.47 -39.03 -31.11
CA ALA A 6 25.43 -38.08 -30.73
C ALA A 6 26.04 -36.82 -30.12
N GLN A 7 25.72 -35.65 -30.69
CA GLN A 7 25.88 -34.39 -29.97
C GLN A 7 24.66 -34.22 -29.05
N SER A 8 24.92 -34.10 -27.76
CA SER A 8 23.91 -33.73 -26.76
C SER A 8 23.25 -32.39 -27.13
N PRO A 9 21.95 -32.19 -26.88
CA PRO A 9 21.34 -30.88 -27.08
C PRO A 9 22.02 -29.88 -26.14
N ALA A 10 22.67 -28.88 -26.72
CA ALA A 10 23.22 -27.77 -25.96
C ALA A 10 22.05 -27.01 -25.30
N THR A 11 21.92 -27.13 -23.99
CA THR A 11 20.94 -26.37 -23.22
C THR A 11 21.22 -24.89 -23.43
N TYR A 12 20.34 -24.21 -24.17
CA TYR A 12 20.46 -22.78 -24.44
C TYR A 12 20.12 -22.02 -23.16
N ALA A 13 21.10 -21.90 -22.25
CA ALA A 13 21.00 -21.04 -21.09
C ALA A 13 21.01 -19.60 -21.60
N PRO A 14 19.91 -18.82 -21.44
CA PRO A 14 19.95 -17.41 -21.79
C PRO A 14 20.97 -16.72 -20.89
N ASP A 15 21.86 -15.91 -21.48
CA ASP A 15 22.91 -15.21 -20.74
C ASP A 15 22.30 -14.04 -19.95
N THR A 16 21.83 -14.33 -18.74
CA THR A 16 21.09 -13.39 -17.89
C THR A 16 21.95 -12.31 -17.24
N ARG A 17 23.25 -12.25 -17.55
CA ARG A 17 24.22 -11.37 -16.86
C ARG A 17 24.24 -9.91 -17.35
N ALA A 18 23.52 -9.58 -18.42
CA ALA A 18 23.57 -8.23 -19.01
C ALA A 18 22.73 -7.16 -18.29
N HIS A 19 21.64 -7.53 -17.59
CA HIS A 19 20.62 -6.57 -17.14
C HIS A 19 20.02 -6.81 -15.74
N SER A 20 20.72 -7.51 -14.84
CA SER A 20 20.27 -7.66 -13.44
C SER A 20 20.55 -6.39 -12.62
N LEU A 21 19.51 -5.65 -12.24
CA LEU A 21 19.63 -4.59 -11.24
C LEU A 21 20.07 -5.18 -9.89
N PRO A 22 20.98 -4.53 -9.14
CA PRO A 22 21.41 -5.03 -7.83
C PRO A 22 20.24 -5.05 -6.85
N ALA A 23 20.18 -6.10 -6.03
CA ALA A 23 19.15 -6.23 -5.01
C ALA A 23 19.26 -5.11 -3.97
N LEU A 24 18.13 -4.54 -3.58
CA LEU A 24 18.07 -3.58 -2.49
C LEU A 24 18.37 -4.30 -1.17
N LEU A 25 19.45 -3.91 -0.50
CA LEU A 25 19.82 -4.42 0.81
C LEU A 25 19.04 -3.66 1.88
N ILE A 26 18.32 -4.40 2.72
CA ILE A 26 17.55 -3.84 3.84
C ILE A 26 18.34 -4.05 5.13
N PRO A 27 18.69 -3.00 5.89
CA PRO A 27 19.25 -3.17 7.23
C PRO A 27 18.23 -3.84 8.16
N GLU A 28 18.53 -5.06 8.60
CA GLU A 28 17.66 -5.89 9.44
C GLU A 28 18.42 -6.36 10.69
N ASP A 29 17.82 -6.19 11.87
CA ASP A 29 18.29 -6.86 13.09
C ASP A 29 17.72 -8.28 13.11
N TYR A 30 18.47 -9.21 12.52
CA TYR A 30 18.10 -10.63 12.44
C TYR A 30 17.85 -11.27 13.83
N ARG A 31 18.51 -10.81 14.90
CA ARG A 31 18.29 -11.33 16.26
C ARG A 31 16.96 -10.83 16.82
N ALA A 32 16.70 -9.53 16.76
CA ALA A 32 15.42 -8.95 17.15
C ALA A 32 14.25 -9.53 16.34
N ARG A 33 14.48 -9.85 15.06
CA ARG A 33 13.47 -10.51 14.23
C ARG A 33 13.24 -11.96 14.62
N ALA A 34 14.28 -12.75 14.88
CA ALA A 34 14.12 -14.11 15.38
C ALA A 34 13.28 -14.16 16.68
N VAL A 35 13.56 -13.23 17.61
CA VAL A 35 12.77 -13.03 18.83
C VAL A 35 11.31 -12.68 18.52
N ALA A 36 11.06 -11.72 17.63
CA ALA A 36 9.69 -11.33 17.24
C ALA A 36 8.89 -12.50 16.62
N LEU A 37 9.54 -13.34 15.82
CA LEU A 37 8.90 -14.51 15.21
C LEU A 37 8.54 -15.58 16.25
N HIS A 38 9.43 -15.81 17.22
CA HIS A 38 9.18 -16.73 18.32
C HIS A 38 8.07 -16.22 19.24
N ALA A 39 8.11 -14.93 19.63
CA ALA A 39 7.07 -14.28 20.43
C ALA A 39 5.69 -14.34 19.75
N ARG A 40 5.61 -14.13 18.42
CA ARG A 40 4.37 -14.33 17.65
C ARG A 40 3.87 -15.76 17.75
N GLU A 41 4.76 -16.75 17.66
CA GLU A 41 4.37 -18.15 17.77
C GLU A 41 3.85 -18.51 19.17
N LEU A 42 4.46 -17.99 20.24
CA LEU A 42 3.95 -18.13 21.61
C LEU A 42 2.53 -17.57 21.75
N ILE A 43 2.30 -16.34 21.25
CA ILE A 43 0.98 -15.69 21.28
C ILE A 43 -0.07 -16.50 20.51
N LEU A 44 0.23 -16.93 19.28
CA LEU A 44 -0.72 -17.66 18.42
C LEU A 44 -0.99 -19.09 18.89
N ARG A 45 -0.12 -19.69 19.70
CA ARG A 45 -0.36 -21.01 20.32
C ARG A 45 -1.32 -20.95 21.52
N SER A 46 -1.50 -19.79 22.15
CA SER A 46 -2.42 -19.62 23.28
C SER A 46 -3.74 -18.98 22.82
N PRO A 47 -4.89 -19.67 22.95
CA PRO A 47 -6.19 -19.10 22.58
C PRO A 47 -6.51 -17.80 23.33
N GLN A 48 -6.10 -17.69 24.60
CA GLN A 48 -6.32 -16.51 25.44
C GLN A 48 -5.44 -15.33 24.98
N MET A 49 -4.13 -15.55 24.78
CA MET A 49 -3.24 -14.48 24.32
C MET A 49 -3.58 -14.06 22.89
N SER A 50 -3.91 -15.00 22.00
CA SER A 50 -4.33 -14.71 20.64
C SER A 50 -5.65 -13.93 20.58
N ALA A 51 -6.63 -14.23 21.46
CA ALA A 51 -7.89 -13.48 21.52
C ALA A 51 -7.67 -12.04 21.98
N ILE A 52 -6.81 -11.80 22.98
CA ILE A 52 -6.50 -10.45 23.46
C ILE A 52 -5.65 -9.67 22.44
N ALA A 53 -4.61 -10.31 21.90
CA ALA A 53 -3.72 -9.70 20.91
C ALA A 53 -4.46 -9.31 19.62
N LEU A 54 -5.26 -10.22 19.05
CA LEU A 54 -5.96 -9.96 17.79
C LEU A 54 -7.29 -9.21 17.98
N GLY A 55 -7.89 -9.27 19.18
CA GLY A 55 -9.18 -8.63 19.48
C GLY A 55 -9.11 -7.17 19.92
N GLY A 56 -7.96 -6.68 20.40
CA GLY A 56 -7.81 -5.31 20.91
C GLY A 56 -7.82 -4.19 19.85
N PHE A 57 -8.24 -4.45 18.61
CA PHE A 57 -8.02 -3.57 17.46
C PHE A 57 -9.22 -2.67 17.10
N SER A 58 -9.90 -2.08 18.09
CA SER A 58 -10.87 -0.98 17.87
C SER A 58 -10.24 0.42 17.99
N GLY A 59 -9.03 0.54 18.56
CA GLY A 59 -8.29 1.79 18.75
C GLY A 59 -6.97 1.82 17.97
N GLY A 60 -6.77 2.83 17.13
CA GLY A 60 -5.63 2.91 16.20
C GLY A 60 -4.25 3.08 16.85
N PHE A 61 -3.36 2.11 16.62
CA PHE A 61 -2.00 2.09 17.17
C PHE A 61 -0.97 2.75 16.21
N SER A 62 -1.16 4.04 15.88
CA SER A 62 -0.33 4.73 14.85
C SER A 62 0.67 5.77 15.39
N ALA A 63 0.64 6.12 16.68
CA ALA A 63 1.36 7.32 17.19
C ALA A 63 2.39 7.06 18.31
N GLY A 64 2.52 5.83 18.83
CA GLY A 64 3.20 5.60 20.12
C GLY A 64 4.70 5.31 20.11
N PHE A 65 5.29 4.92 18.97
CA PHE A 65 6.67 4.38 18.92
C PHE A 65 7.65 5.13 18.00
N SER A 66 7.25 6.28 17.47
CA SER A 66 8.07 7.12 16.59
C SER A 66 8.28 8.50 17.21
N ALA A 67 9.54 8.97 17.21
CA ALA A 67 10.02 10.27 17.74
C ALA A 67 10.29 10.37 19.25
N GLY A 68 11.45 9.82 19.68
CA GLY A 68 12.21 10.33 20.82
C GLY A 68 13.39 11.18 20.34
N VAL A 69 13.13 12.41 19.88
CA VAL A 69 14.15 13.42 19.55
C VAL A 69 13.68 14.77 20.10
N GLU A 70 14.62 15.50 20.70
CA GLU A 70 14.37 16.64 21.58
C GLU A 70 13.65 17.84 20.92
N LYS A 71 12.77 18.49 21.70
CA LYS A 71 12.76 19.96 21.79
C LYS A 71 12.11 20.45 23.08
N THR A 72 12.94 21.00 23.96
CA THR A 72 12.53 21.83 25.10
C THR A 72 12.02 23.19 24.60
N VAL A 73 10.80 23.56 24.97
CA VAL A 73 10.32 24.96 24.99
C VAL A 73 9.47 25.14 26.25
N GLU A 74 9.58 26.30 26.88
CA GLU A 74 9.15 26.57 28.26
C GLU A 74 7.64 26.83 28.43
N LYS A 75 7.18 26.74 29.69
CA LYS A 75 5.84 27.13 30.15
C LYS A 75 5.82 28.56 30.69
N ALA A 76 4.80 29.33 30.33
CA ALA A 76 4.13 30.35 31.15
C ALA A 76 2.63 30.33 30.74
N GLY A 77 1.66 30.25 31.66
CA GLY A 77 0.99 31.39 32.32
C GLY A 77 -0.17 31.89 31.44
N GLU A 78 -1.44 32.05 31.86
CA GLU A 78 -2.07 32.10 33.19
C GLU A 78 -3.51 31.51 33.18
N ARG A 79 -4.36 31.84 34.18
CA ARG A 79 -5.68 31.23 34.51
C ARG A 79 -6.83 32.29 34.55
N PRO A 80 -8.11 31.95 34.89
CA PRO A 80 -9.31 32.51 34.23
C PRO A 80 -10.15 33.48 35.10
N PRO A 81 -11.40 33.81 34.70
CA PRO A 81 -12.63 33.29 35.37
C PRO A 81 -13.66 32.70 34.35
N ALA A 82 -14.61 31.78 34.67
CA ALA A 82 -15.76 31.79 35.62
C ALA A 82 -16.84 32.86 35.28
N GLU A 83 -18.17 32.64 35.29
CA GLU A 83 -19.02 31.54 35.80
C GLU A 83 -20.50 31.62 35.24
N GLY A 84 -21.31 30.55 35.36
CA GLY A 84 -22.81 30.56 35.24
C GLY A 84 -23.45 30.48 33.83
N VAL A 85 -24.61 29.85 33.57
CA VAL A 85 -25.75 29.44 34.43
C VAL A 85 -26.44 28.11 33.99
N VAL A 86 -27.08 27.44 34.95
CA VAL A 86 -27.73 26.10 34.99
C VAL A 86 -29.26 26.16 34.72
N ALA A 87 -30.02 25.12 34.33
CA ALA A 87 -29.92 23.98 33.39
C ALA A 87 -31.19 23.08 33.53
N ALA A 88 -31.75 22.52 32.45
CA ALA A 88 -32.83 21.50 32.51
C ALA A 88 -32.98 20.71 31.17
N GLY A 89 -33.29 19.41 31.13
CA GLY A 89 -33.38 18.45 32.24
C GLY A 89 -34.34 17.27 32.03
N SER A 90 -33.92 16.23 31.29
CA SER A 90 -34.42 14.83 31.43
C SER A 90 -33.42 13.90 30.71
N ALA A 91 -32.54 13.14 31.33
CA ALA A 91 -32.65 12.24 32.48
C ALA A 91 -33.42 10.94 32.17
N ASN A 92 -32.67 9.88 31.90
CA ASN A 92 -32.67 8.78 32.86
C ASN A 92 -31.23 8.30 33.08
N ALA A 93 -30.86 8.11 34.35
CA ALA A 93 -29.48 7.87 34.75
C ALA A 93 -29.39 6.63 35.66
N ALA A 94 -28.30 5.89 35.52
CA ALA A 94 -27.77 5.03 36.57
C ALA A 94 -26.25 5.24 36.60
N SER A 95 -25.83 6.30 37.30
CA SER A 95 -24.42 6.54 37.62
C SER A 95 -24.14 6.04 39.03
N ALA A 96 -23.13 5.19 39.16
CA ALA A 96 -22.40 5.02 40.40
C ALA A 96 -20.93 5.36 40.10
N ALA A 97 -20.49 6.53 40.56
CA ALA A 97 -19.18 7.08 40.20
C ALA A 97 -18.05 6.46 41.05
N GLY A 98 -16.95 6.13 40.38
CA GLY A 98 -15.65 5.78 40.96
C GLY A 98 -14.59 5.97 39.89
N GLY A 99 -13.46 6.60 40.23
CA GLY A 99 -12.47 7.02 39.22
C GLY A 99 -11.84 5.84 38.46
N GLY A 100 -11.81 5.93 37.13
CA GLY A 100 -11.36 4.85 36.25
C GLY A 100 -11.03 5.29 34.82
N LEU A 101 -10.42 6.47 34.63
CA LEU A 101 -9.72 6.75 33.38
C LEU A 101 -8.40 5.95 33.37
N LEU A 102 -8.05 5.37 32.21
CA LEU A 102 -6.82 4.58 31.93
C LEU A 102 -6.81 3.13 32.45
N GLN A 103 -7.66 2.25 31.87
CA GLN A 103 -7.54 0.79 32.09
C GLN A 103 -7.68 -0.08 30.81
N GLU A 104 -7.50 0.49 29.62
CA GLU A 104 -7.66 -0.22 28.33
C GLU A 104 -6.32 -0.50 27.58
N SER A 105 -5.17 -0.41 28.25
CA SER A 105 -3.85 -0.49 27.56
C SER A 105 -2.79 -1.37 28.23
N GLN A 106 -2.98 -1.78 29.48
CA GLN A 106 -1.99 -2.58 30.22
C GLN A 106 -1.88 -4.05 29.76
N PRO A 107 -2.98 -4.85 29.66
CA PRO A 107 -2.84 -6.29 29.46
C PRO A 107 -2.28 -6.66 28.08
N LEU A 108 -2.66 -5.94 27.01
CA LEU A 108 -2.11 -6.17 25.68
C LEU A 108 -0.60 -5.90 25.63
N ARG A 109 -0.17 -4.78 26.21
CA ARG A 109 1.24 -4.39 26.25
C ARG A 109 2.05 -5.41 27.06
N GLU A 110 1.55 -5.82 28.21
CA GLU A 110 2.17 -6.84 29.07
C GLU A 110 2.30 -8.20 28.36
N ILE A 111 1.27 -8.65 27.62
CA ILE A 111 1.34 -9.88 26.81
C ILE A 111 2.44 -9.79 25.75
N LEU A 112 2.53 -8.67 25.01
CA LEU A 112 3.55 -8.49 23.97
C LEU A 112 4.96 -8.41 24.56
N GLU A 113 5.11 -7.71 25.69
CA GLU A 113 6.38 -7.57 26.41
C GLU A 113 6.85 -8.91 27.00
N ASN A 114 5.98 -9.63 27.70
CA ASN A 114 6.29 -10.94 28.28
C ASN A 114 6.64 -11.98 27.19
N ALA A 115 5.92 -12.00 26.06
CA ALA A 115 6.23 -12.90 24.95
C ALA A 115 7.58 -12.60 24.29
N VAL A 116 8.00 -11.33 24.24
CA VAL A 116 9.35 -10.94 23.79
C VAL A 116 10.41 -11.36 24.80
N ASP A 117 10.19 -11.16 26.10
CA ASP A 117 11.17 -11.51 27.13
C ASP A 117 11.33 -13.05 27.28
N GLU A 118 10.25 -13.82 27.14
CA GLU A 118 10.29 -15.28 27.04
C GLU A 118 11.07 -15.73 25.78
N ALA A 119 10.82 -15.09 24.63
CA ALA A 119 11.53 -15.37 23.39
C ALA A 119 13.04 -15.03 23.45
N ILE A 120 13.42 -13.94 24.11
CA ILE A 120 14.83 -13.60 24.39
C ILE A 120 15.44 -14.70 25.27
N CYS A 121 14.81 -15.06 26.39
CA CYS A 121 15.27 -16.11 27.29
C CYS A 121 15.46 -17.46 26.57
N ALA A 122 14.54 -17.84 25.68
CA ALA A 122 14.62 -19.07 24.90
C ALA A 122 15.77 -19.05 23.88
N ILE A 123 15.97 -17.94 23.16
CA ILE A 123 17.01 -17.82 22.12
C ILE A 123 18.41 -17.70 22.73
N ASP A 124 18.55 -17.04 23.89
CA ASP A 124 19.82 -16.92 24.62
C ASP A 124 20.11 -18.09 25.58
N GLY A 125 19.33 -19.18 25.48
CA GLY A 125 19.57 -20.44 26.19
C GLY A 125 19.46 -20.32 27.72
N GLY A 126 18.57 -19.46 28.21
CA GLY A 126 18.32 -19.24 29.64
C GLY A 126 19.41 -18.44 30.38
N ARG A 127 20.34 -17.77 29.67
CA ARG A 127 21.45 -17.03 30.30
C ARG A 127 21.08 -15.63 30.78
N GLN A 128 20.20 -15.53 31.79
CA GLN A 128 20.23 -14.41 32.73
C GLN A 128 20.12 -14.92 34.17
N GLY A 129 21.15 -14.64 34.98
CA GLY A 129 21.16 -14.95 36.41
C GLY A 129 22.30 -15.83 36.89
N ASN A 130 23.53 -15.31 36.90
CA ASN A 130 24.52 -15.63 37.94
C ASN A 130 25.62 -14.55 38.04
N ALA A 131 25.18 -13.29 38.17
CA ALA A 131 26.02 -12.16 38.55
C ALA A 131 25.96 -11.89 40.08
N ARG A 132 26.00 -12.95 40.89
CA ARG A 132 26.34 -12.93 42.32
C ARG A 132 27.21 -14.13 42.59
N GLY A 133 28.42 -13.88 43.07
CA GLY A 133 29.50 -14.87 43.03
C GLY A 133 29.36 -15.99 44.05
N HIS A 134 29.71 -17.20 43.65
CA HIS A 134 30.39 -18.15 44.50
C HIS A 134 31.56 -18.75 43.73
N ALA A 135 32.76 -18.63 44.28
CA ALA A 135 33.95 -19.29 43.75
C ALA A 135 33.80 -20.80 43.94
N TRP A 136 33.77 -21.56 42.84
CA TRP A 136 33.88 -23.01 42.88
C TRP A 136 35.25 -23.40 42.33
N GLY A 137 36.14 -23.73 43.26
CA GLY A 137 37.49 -24.19 42.95
C GLY A 137 37.50 -25.61 42.40
N ASN A 138 38.64 -25.98 41.80
CA ASN A 138 38.88 -27.32 41.28
C ASN A 138 38.77 -28.36 42.40
N ALA A 139 37.96 -29.39 42.19
CA ALA A 139 37.98 -30.63 42.96
C ALA A 139 37.92 -31.82 41.99
N SER A 140 39.09 -32.41 41.72
CA SER A 140 39.19 -33.71 41.06
C SER A 140 38.56 -34.79 41.94
N ALA A 141 37.83 -35.73 41.34
CA ALA A 141 37.42 -36.95 42.00
C ALA A 141 37.61 -38.13 41.03
N GLU A 142 38.62 -38.96 41.30
CA GLU A 142 38.82 -40.25 40.64
C GLU A 142 38.22 -41.38 41.50
N GLY A 143 37.61 -42.37 40.85
CA GLY A 143 37.29 -43.70 41.42
C GLY A 143 36.06 -43.76 42.36
N ALA A 144 35.40 -44.92 42.50
CA ALA A 144 35.40 -46.13 41.68
C ALA A 144 34.13 -46.97 41.97
N ASP A 145 33.90 -47.98 41.14
CA ASP A 145 33.09 -49.19 41.39
C ASP A 145 31.57 -49.10 41.64
N ALA A 146 30.82 -49.47 40.59
CA ALA A 146 29.59 -50.25 40.71
C ALA A 146 29.46 -51.21 39.51
N ASP A 147 29.27 -52.50 39.80
CA ASP A 147 29.17 -53.62 38.85
C ASP A 147 27.74 -53.73 38.24
N GLY A 148 27.56 -54.53 37.17
CA GLY A 148 26.25 -55.16 36.91
C GLY A 148 25.49 -54.87 35.61
N THR A 149 26.07 -55.25 34.46
CA THR A 149 25.36 -55.86 33.29
C THR A 149 24.50 -55.04 32.29
N ASN A 150 24.79 -55.33 31.00
CA ASN A 150 23.91 -55.37 29.81
C ASN A 150 23.18 -54.12 29.29
N VAL A 151 23.56 -53.65 28.08
CA VAL A 151 22.68 -53.62 26.87
C VAL A 151 23.55 -53.59 25.58
N THR A 152 23.15 -54.40 24.59
CA THR A 152 23.58 -54.56 23.17
C THR A 152 24.74 -53.75 22.55
N LYS A 153 25.64 -54.47 21.85
CA LYS A 153 26.71 -53.95 20.97
C LYS A 153 26.18 -53.39 19.63
N PRO A 154 26.60 -52.19 19.17
CA PRO A 154 26.44 -51.76 17.78
C PRO A 154 27.56 -52.33 16.86
N ARG A 155 27.29 -52.37 15.55
CA ARG A 155 28.14 -53.03 14.53
C ARG A 155 29.41 -52.20 14.25
N LYS A 156 30.58 -52.87 14.22
CA LYS A 156 31.87 -52.23 13.91
C LYS A 156 31.93 -51.76 12.45
N PHE A 157 31.94 -50.46 12.22
CA PHE A 157 32.36 -49.90 10.93
C PHE A 157 33.88 -49.95 10.79
N ARG A 158 34.35 -50.33 9.61
CA ARG A 158 35.78 -50.47 9.26
C ARG A 158 36.43 -49.09 9.26
N THR A 159 37.42 -48.88 10.12
CA THR A 159 38.23 -47.66 10.17
C THR A 159 38.96 -47.45 8.85
N LYS A 160 38.47 -46.49 8.05
CA LYS A 160 39.25 -45.88 6.98
C LYS A 160 40.23 -44.90 7.64
N THR A 161 41.49 -44.93 7.24
CA THR A 161 42.53 -44.02 7.72
C THR A 161 42.09 -42.57 7.51
N VAL A 162 41.91 -41.85 8.62
CA VAL A 162 41.59 -40.42 8.65
C VAL A 162 42.85 -39.67 8.20
N GLN A 163 42.75 -38.91 7.10
CA GLN A 163 43.79 -37.93 6.77
C GLN A 163 43.86 -36.88 7.90
N PRO A 164 45.05 -36.39 8.27
CA PRO A 164 45.17 -35.36 9.30
C PRO A 164 44.30 -34.17 8.91
N ALA A 165 43.40 -33.77 9.82
CA ALA A 165 42.50 -32.66 9.59
C ALA A 165 43.31 -31.40 9.29
N PRO A 166 42.87 -30.54 8.34
CA PRO A 166 43.49 -29.24 8.16
C PRO A 166 43.43 -28.46 9.47
N THR A 167 44.42 -27.59 9.66
CA THR A 167 44.62 -26.75 10.85
C THR A 167 43.32 -26.18 11.38
N SER A 168 43.09 -26.34 12.69
CA SER A 168 41.82 -26.00 13.34
C SER A 168 41.35 -24.60 12.97
N TRP A 169 40.24 -24.52 12.21
CA TRP A 169 39.55 -23.26 11.96
C TRP A 169 38.89 -22.81 13.26
N SER A 170 39.62 -22.04 14.07
CA SER A 170 39.04 -21.35 15.20
C SER A 170 38.03 -20.34 14.68
N TYR A 171 36.74 -20.58 14.94
CA TYR A 171 35.74 -19.52 14.77
C TYR A 171 36.21 -18.31 15.60
N PRO A 172 36.21 -17.09 15.03
CA PRO A 172 36.43 -15.91 15.84
C PRO A 172 35.40 -15.90 16.96
N SER A 173 35.82 -15.52 18.17
CA SER A 173 34.92 -15.38 19.31
C SER A 173 33.83 -14.38 18.96
N VAL A 174 32.62 -14.90 18.66
CA VAL A 174 31.49 -14.06 18.28
C VAL A 174 31.11 -13.22 19.50
N GLU A 175 31.34 -11.92 19.40
CA GLU A 175 30.94 -10.98 20.43
C GLU A 175 29.43 -11.06 20.62
N TYR A 176 28.99 -11.19 21.87
CA TYR A 176 27.58 -11.31 22.18
C TYR A 176 26.90 -9.96 21.97
N VAL A 177 26.17 -9.83 20.85
CA VAL A 177 25.31 -8.68 20.58
C VAL A 177 23.97 -8.90 21.28
N PRO A 178 23.62 -8.11 22.32
CA PRO A 178 22.34 -8.24 23.00
C PRO A 178 21.18 -7.89 22.06
N VAL A 179 20.04 -8.55 22.24
CA VAL A 179 18.83 -8.23 21.45
C VAL A 179 18.33 -6.85 21.81
N ASN A 180 18.08 -6.00 20.81
CA ASN A 180 17.34 -4.76 21.03
C ASN A 180 15.85 -5.08 21.23
N ARG A 181 15.42 -5.15 22.50
CA ARG A 181 14.03 -5.43 22.91
C ARG A 181 13.01 -4.50 22.23
N GLN A 182 13.35 -3.23 22.05
CA GLN A 182 12.46 -2.26 21.42
C GLN A 182 12.29 -2.52 19.91
N THR A 183 13.36 -2.95 19.23
CA THR A 183 13.30 -3.42 17.84
C THR A 183 12.48 -4.71 17.73
N ALA A 184 12.66 -5.66 18.66
CA ALA A 184 11.91 -6.92 18.68
C ALA A 184 10.40 -6.70 18.88
N LEU A 185 10.01 -5.80 19.80
CA LEU A 185 8.62 -5.39 19.99
C LEU A 185 8.02 -4.75 18.74
N ARG A 186 8.77 -3.88 18.04
CA ARG A 186 8.32 -3.27 16.78
C ARG A 186 8.13 -4.32 15.68
N TYR A 187 9.04 -5.29 15.55
CA TYR A 187 8.92 -6.39 14.59
C TYR A 187 7.78 -7.36 14.96
N LEU A 188 7.51 -7.59 16.25
CA LEU A 188 6.35 -8.36 16.70
C LEU A 188 5.04 -7.66 16.33
N ALA A 189 4.95 -6.35 16.57
CA ALA A 189 3.81 -5.55 16.15
C ALA A 189 3.60 -5.57 14.63
N ALA A 190 4.68 -5.52 13.83
CA ALA A 190 4.60 -5.68 12.37
C ALA A 190 4.07 -7.07 11.96
N GLU A 191 4.53 -8.15 12.59
CA GLU A 191 4.11 -9.53 12.29
C GLU A 191 2.68 -9.87 12.77
N LEU A 192 2.14 -9.14 13.74
CA LEU A 192 0.75 -9.27 14.23
C LEU A 192 -0.23 -8.30 13.53
N TYR A 193 0.17 -7.04 13.33
CA TYR A 193 -0.74 -5.94 12.92
C TYR A 193 -0.30 -5.21 11.65
N GLY A 194 0.94 -5.37 11.19
CA GLY A 194 1.48 -4.74 9.98
C GLY A 194 1.69 -5.73 8.85
N PHE A 195 2.57 -5.42 7.89
CA PHE A 195 2.89 -6.30 6.75
C PHE A 195 4.01 -7.31 7.10
N GLY A 196 4.23 -7.57 8.39
CA GLY A 196 5.38 -8.34 8.86
C GLY A 196 6.67 -7.66 8.45
N ALA A 197 7.66 -8.45 8.04
CA ALA A 197 8.95 -7.91 7.60
C ALA A 197 8.89 -7.03 6.33
N LEU A 198 7.77 -6.96 5.59
CA LEU A 198 7.64 -5.96 4.52
C LEU A 198 7.53 -4.53 5.06
N ASP A 199 7.15 -4.33 6.34
CA ASP A 199 7.14 -2.99 6.96
C ASP A 199 8.55 -2.37 7.00
N LEU A 200 9.61 -3.19 7.01
CA LEU A 200 11.00 -2.72 6.86
C LEU A 200 11.22 -1.93 5.57
N LEU A 201 10.44 -2.20 4.52
CA LEU A 201 10.47 -1.47 3.24
C LEU A 201 9.72 -0.13 3.33
N LEU A 202 8.73 -0.03 4.23
CA LEU A 202 7.89 1.14 4.40
C LEU A 202 8.51 2.18 5.36
N ASP A 203 9.42 1.74 6.24
CA ASP A 203 10.16 2.56 7.20
C ASP A 203 10.80 3.79 6.52
N GLU A 204 10.48 5.00 7.00
CA GLU A 204 10.90 6.26 6.38
C GLU A 204 12.42 6.53 6.44
N GLY A 205 13.16 5.74 7.23
CA GLY A 205 14.62 5.72 7.24
C GLY A 205 15.26 5.06 5.99
N GLN A 206 14.46 4.46 5.12
CA GLN A 206 14.89 3.92 3.83
C GLN A 206 15.48 5.01 2.93
N ARG A 207 16.82 5.08 2.84
CA ARG A 207 17.55 5.94 1.89
C ARG A 207 17.37 5.55 0.41
N ALA A 208 16.49 4.60 0.11
CA ALA A 208 16.29 4.02 -1.21
C ALA A 208 15.46 4.91 -2.17
N GLY A 209 14.70 5.88 -1.62
CA GLY A 209 13.73 6.70 -2.37
C GLY A 209 12.29 6.25 -2.13
N THR A 210 11.35 6.85 -2.86
CA THR A 210 9.92 6.59 -2.66
C THR A 210 9.53 5.25 -3.28
N ILE A 211 9.18 4.27 -2.42
CA ILE A 211 8.58 3.01 -2.85
C ILE A 211 7.15 3.28 -3.32
N THR A 212 6.80 2.76 -4.50
CA THR A 212 5.45 2.84 -5.08
C THR A 212 4.73 1.48 -5.02
N ASP A 213 5.47 0.38 -5.14
CA ASP A 213 4.90 -0.96 -5.26
C ASP A 213 5.79 -1.99 -4.54
N ILE A 214 5.19 -3.04 -4.00
CA ILE A 214 5.85 -4.21 -3.41
C ILE A 214 5.21 -5.47 -4.03
N TYR A 215 6.03 -6.34 -4.60
CA TYR A 215 5.59 -7.60 -5.20
C TYR A 215 6.28 -8.78 -4.49
N VAL A 216 5.50 -9.74 -4.02
CA VAL A 216 5.97 -11.00 -3.43
C VAL A 216 5.54 -12.14 -4.34
N ASN A 217 6.50 -12.67 -5.10
CA ASN A 217 6.29 -13.82 -5.97
C ASN A 217 6.53 -15.15 -5.24
N SER A 218 7.40 -15.12 -4.23
CA SER A 218 7.71 -16.25 -3.35
C SER A 218 8.34 -15.75 -2.04
N PRO A 219 8.54 -16.62 -1.02
CA PRO A 219 9.11 -16.21 0.27
C PRO A 219 10.49 -15.54 0.21
N CYS A 220 11.25 -15.71 -0.87
CA CYS A 220 12.54 -15.05 -1.10
C CYS A 220 12.64 -14.39 -2.47
N ASP A 221 11.51 -14.23 -3.18
CA ASP A 221 11.46 -13.51 -4.46
C ASP A 221 10.53 -12.30 -4.28
N ILE A 222 11.14 -11.20 -3.84
CA ILE A 222 10.48 -9.96 -3.45
C ILE A 222 11.07 -8.82 -4.29
N TRP A 223 10.19 -8.03 -4.89
CA TRP A 223 10.55 -6.90 -5.75
C TRP A 223 9.86 -5.63 -5.26
N VAL A 224 10.48 -4.48 -5.51
CA VAL A 224 9.93 -3.17 -5.17
C VAL A 224 10.03 -2.21 -6.36
N GLY A 225 8.94 -1.49 -6.62
CA GLY A 225 8.91 -0.34 -7.50
C GLY A 225 9.44 0.88 -6.75
N ILE A 226 10.55 1.47 -7.22
CA ILE A 226 11.19 2.65 -6.61
C ILE A 226 11.49 3.66 -7.70
N ASN A 227 10.94 4.87 -7.56
CA ASN A 227 11.12 5.97 -8.52
C ASN A 227 10.82 5.57 -9.98
N GLY A 228 9.85 4.66 -10.20
CA GLY A 228 9.49 4.12 -11.51
C GLY A 228 10.26 2.88 -11.98
N THR A 229 11.31 2.46 -11.26
CA THR A 229 12.12 1.28 -11.61
C THR A 229 11.91 0.15 -10.63
N THR A 230 11.55 -1.03 -11.13
CA THR A 230 11.34 -2.24 -10.31
C THR A 230 12.67 -2.99 -10.12
N ARG A 231 12.99 -3.38 -8.88
CA ARG A 231 14.24 -4.07 -8.52
C ARG A 231 14.01 -5.16 -7.46
N PRO A 232 14.84 -6.22 -7.39
CA PRO A 232 14.71 -7.24 -6.36
C PRO A 232 15.17 -6.72 -4.99
N VAL A 233 14.77 -7.40 -3.92
CA VAL A 233 15.12 -7.06 -2.53
C VAL A 233 15.75 -8.25 -1.83
N ALA A 234 16.82 -8.01 -1.07
CA ALA A 234 17.42 -8.99 -0.17
C ALA A 234 16.61 -9.11 1.13
N LEU A 235 15.39 -9.65 1.03
CA LEU A 235 14.47 -9.88 2.14
C LEU A 235 13.80 -11.25 1.99
N SER A 236 13.59 -11.95 3.10
CA SER A 236 12.83 -13.22 3.13
C SER A 236 11.64 -13.10 4.05
N LEU A 237 10.52 -13.75 3.70
CA LEU A 237 9.33 -13.95 4.55
C LEU A 237 9.31 -15.36 5.19
N GLY A 238 10.40 -16.12 5.07
CA GLY A 238 10.53 -17.48 5.59
C GLY A 238 10.03 -18.53 4.61
N ASN A 239 8.75 -18.91 4.68
CA ASN A 239 8.18 -20.01 3.90
C ASN A 239 6.81 -19.65 3.28
N GLU A 240 6.31 -20.50 2.37
CA GLU A 240 5.08 -20.21 1.61
C GLU A 240 3.86 -20.06 2.52
N ARG A 241 3.75 -20.89 3.57
CA ARG A 241 2.69 -20.77 4.58
C ARG A 241 2.69 -19.39 5.24
N ARG A 242 3.85 -18.82 5.57
CA ARG A 242 3.92 -17.47 6.15
C ARG A 242 3.50 -16.38 5.17
N VAL A 243 3.77 -16.54 3.87
CA VAL A 243 3.26 -15.62 2.84
C VAL A 243 1.74 -15.73 2.73
N ARG A 244 1.19 -16.94 2.82
CA ARG A 244 -0.26 -17.19 2.86
C ARG A 244 -0.92 -16.60 4.10
N ASP A 245 -0.40 -16.91 5.30
CA ASP A 245 -0.88 -16.36 6.58
C ASP A 245 -0.88 -14.81 6.56
N LEU A 246 0.13 -14.20 5.94
CA LEU A 246 0.21 -12.75 5.73
C LEU A 246 -0.88 -12.25 4.78
N ALA A 247 -1.03 -12.86 3.60
CA ALA A 247 -2.02 -12.47 2.60
C ALA A 247 -3.46 -12.63 3.15
N GLU A 248 -3.79 -13.78 3.75
CA GLU A 248 -5.10 -14.04 4.36
C GLU A 248 -5.41 -13.03 5.47
N ARG A 249 -4.43 -12.72 6.34
CA ARG A 249 -4.59 -11.73 7.43
C ARG A 249 -4.85 -10.32 6.88
N LEU A 250 -4.09 -9.88 5.88
CA LEU A 250 -4.28 -8.57 5.25
C LEU A 250 -5.66 -8.46 4.57
N ILE A 251 -6.05 -9.45 3.76
CA ILE A 251 -7.34 -9.44 3.07
C ILE A 251 -8.51 -9.47 4.06
N ARG A 252 -8.52 -10.40 5.04
CA ARG A 252 -9.62 -10.55 6.00
C ARG A 252 -9.81 -9.33 6.91
N ARG A 253 -8.72 -8.65 7.30
CA ARG A 253 -8.80 -7.44 8.14
C ARG A 253 -9.59 -6.32 7.48
N HIS A 254 -9.50 -6.19 6.15
CA HIS A 254 -10.20 -5.16 5.38
C HIS A 254 -11.50 -5.67 4.75
N GLY A 255 -12.08 -6.74 5.30
CA GLY A 255 -13.40 -7.27 4.94
C GLY A 255 -13.43 -8.12 3.67
N GLY A 256 -12.29 -8.43 3.06
CA GLY A 256 -12.20 -9.34 1.93
C GLY A 256 -12.13 -10.81 2.36
N GLN A 257 -12.31 -11.72 1.40
CA GLN A 257 -12.20 -13.16 1.62
C GLN A 257 -11.09 -13.73 0.74
N LEU A 258 -10.15 -14.46 1.36
CA LEU A 258 -9.10 -15.21 0.68
C LEU A 258 -9.05 -16.62 1.29
N ASP A 259 -9.44 -17.62 0.50
CA ASP A 259 -9.47 -19.03 0.88
C ASP A 259 -9.62 -19.92 -0.38
N ALA A 260 -9.78 -21.24 -0.20
CA ALA A 260 -9.88 -22.17 -1.32
C ALA A 260 -11.12 -21.98 -2.23
N ALA A 261 -12.18 -21.31 -1.75
CA ALA A 261 -13.34 -20.94 -2.55
C ALA A 261 -13.16 -19.57 -3.23
N HIS A 262 -12.42 -18.66 -2.58
CA HIS A 262 -12.07 -17.33 -3.09
C HIS A 262 -10.54 -17.19 -3.21
N PRO A 263 -9.90 -17.86 -4.20
CA PRO A 263 -8.44 -17.94 -4.29
C PRO A 263 -7.75 -16.68 -4.83
N ALA A 264 -8.50 -15.61 -5.11
CA ALA A 264 -7.96 -14.28 -5.43
C ALA A 264 -8.83 -13.20 -4.79
N ALA A 265 -8.19 -12.13 -4.31
CA ALA A 265 -8.88 -11.01 -3.66
C ALA A 265 -8.15 -9.67 -3.83
N ASP A 266 -8.93 -8.60 -3.94
CA ASP A 266 -8.50 -7.20 -4.01
C ASP A 266 -9.15 -6.41 -2.87
N ILE A 267 -8.34 -5.72 -2.07
CA ILE A 267 -8.81 -4.77 -1.05
C ILE A 267 -8.06 -3.44 -1.12
N SER A 268 -8.57 -2.44 -0.40
CA SER A 268 -7.84 -1.20 -0.09
C SER A 268 -8.02 -0.86 1.38
N ASP A 269 -6.91 -0.64 2.08
CA ASP A 269 -6.90 -0.41 3.53
C ASP A 269 -7.19 1.04 3.93
N GLU A 270 -7.27 1.33 5.24
CA GLU A 270 -7.46 2.69 5.77
C GLU A 270 -6.35 3.69 5.39
N HIS A 271 -5.18 3.20 4.95
CA HIS A 271 -4.07 4.03 4.48
C HIS A 271 -4.09 4.27 2.97
N GLY A 272 -5.03 3.68 2.22
CA GLY A 272 -5.10 3.78 0.76
C GLY A 272 -4.10 2.88 0.02
N ARG A 273 -3.52 1.87 0.69
CA ARG A 273 -2.70 0.84 0.03
C ARG A 273 -3.63 -0.15 -0.65
N ARG A 274 -3.43 -0.39 -1.95
CA ARG A 274 -4.14 -1.45 -2.68
C ARG A 274 -3.42 -2.76 -2.43
N ILE A 275 -4.15 -3.80 -2.00
CA ILE A 275 -3.57 -5.12 -1.76
C ILE A 275 -4.32 -6.14 -2.61
N HIS A 276 -3.59 -6.78 -3.51
CA HIS A 276 -4.06 -7.89 -4.33
C HIS A 276 -3.33 -9.18 -3.92
N ALA A 277 -4.06 -10.26 -3.71
CA ALA A 277 -3.49 -11.56 -3.36
C ALA A 277 -4.09 -12.68 -4.21
N ILE A 278 -3.25 -13.65 -4.59
CA ILE A 278 -3.66 -14.89 -5.26
C ILE A 278 -3.03 -16.07 -4.51
N ILE A 279 -3.81 -17.12 -4.23
CA ILE A 279 -3.35 -18.36 -3.60
C ILE A 279 -3.59 -19.58 -4.52
N PRO A 280 -2.98 -20.74 -4.23
CA PRO A 280 -3.33 -21.98 -4.92
C PRO A 280 -4.83 -22.29 -4.82
N PRO A 281 -5.48 -22.80 -5.89
CA PRO A 281 -4.85 -23.36 -7.10
C PRO A 281 -4.62 -22.36 -8.24
N LEU A 282 -5.01 -21.08 -8.13
CA LEU A 282 -4.84 -20.10 -9.22
C LEU A 282 -3.37 -19.77 -9.54
N SER A 283 -2.47 -20.00 -8.59
CA SER A 283 -1.02 -19.97 -8.80
C SER A 283 -0.35 -21.10 -8.01
N GLU A 284 0.84 -21.53 -8.43
CA GLU A 284 1.61 -22.58 -7.73
C GLU A 284 1.98 -22.21 -6.29
N ARG A 285 2.03 -20.91 -5.98
CA ARG A 285 2.38 -20.35 -4.67
C ARG A 285 1.56 -19.11 -4.41
N THR A 286 1.39 -18.74 -3.14
CA THR A 286 0.82 -17.44 -2.78
C THR A 286 1.60 -16.29 -3.43
N ARG A 287 0.89 -15.40 -4.12
CA ARG A 287 1.38 -14.13 -4.69
C ARG A 287 0.71 -12.97 -3.95
N LEU A 288 1.47 -11.92 -3.65
CA LEU A 288 0.96 -10.71 -2.99
C LEU A 288 1.53 -9.48 -3.71
N SER A 289 0.65 -8.57 -4.13
CA SER A 289 1.01 -7.30 -4.75
C SER A 289 0.42 -6.17 -3.91
N VAL A 290 1.26 -5.23 -3.50
CA VAL A 290 0.86 -4.07 -2.69
C VAL A 290 1.25 -2.81 -3.46
N ARG A 291 0.27 -2.00 -3.84
CA ARG A 291 0.51 -0.67 -4.43
C ARG A 291 0.26 0.39 -3.37
N LEU A 292 1.28 1.21 -3.13
CA LEU A 292 1.28 2.25 -2.11
C LEU A 292 0.66 3.55 -2.65
N PRO A 293 -0.05 4.32 -1.81
CA PRO A 293 -0.53 5.64 -2.19
C PRO A 293 0.65 6.59 -2.41
N ALA A 294 0.47 7.57 -3.31
CA ALA A 294 1.46 8.63 -3.49
C ALA A 294 1.56 9.48 -2.21
N ARG A 295 2.74 9.46 -1.56
CA ARG A 295 3.04 10.29 -0.37
C ARG A 295 3.02 11.79 -0.70
N GLU A 296 3.56 12.16 -1.86
CA GLU A 296 3.61 13.54 -2.33
C GLU A 296 2.46 13.84 -3.31
N ARG A 297 1.79 14.97 -3.10
CA ARG A 297 0.74 15.51 -3.98
C ARG A 297 1.19 16.89 -4.49
N PRO A 298 1.97 16.94 -5.57
CA PRO A 298 2.58 18.19 -6.03
C PRO A 298 1.52 19.19 -6.50
N THR A 299 1.78 20.46 -6.25
CA THR A 299 1.03 21.58 -6.83
C THR A 299 1.26 21.67 -8.34
N LEU A 300 0.37 22.37 -9.06
CA LEU A 300 0.60 22.66 -10.49
C LEU A 300 1.93 23.39 -10.72
N ALA A 301 2.36 24.27 -9.80
CA ALA A 301 3.66 24.94 -9.87
C ALA A 301 4.83 23.96 -9.74
N GLN A 302 4.78 23.00 -8.80
CA GLN A 302 5.80 21.96 -8.69
C GLN A 302 5.84 21.04 -9.91
N LEU A 303 4.68 20.68 -10.47
CA LEU A 303 4.59 19.91 -11.71
C LEU A 303 5.17 20.68 -12.92
N GLN A 304 4.92 21.99 -12.99
CA GLN A 304 5.51 22.87 -13.99
C GLN A 304 7.05 22.93 -13.85
N THR A 305 7.57 23.13 -12.64
CA THR A 305 9.03 23.08 -12.37
C THR A 305 9.65 21.71 -12.70
N ALA A 306 8.90 20.61 -12.52
CA ALA A 306 9.32 19.27 -12.93
C ALA A 306 9.25 19.02 -14.45
N GLY A 307 8.80 20.00 -15.24
CA GLY A 307 8.72 19.93 -16.70
C GLY A 307 7.46 19.27 -17.25
N LEU A 308 6.38 19.13 -16.47
CA LEU A 308 5.12 18.55 -16.95
C LEU A 308 4.46 19.43 -18.04
N CYS A 309 4.60 20.75 -17.94
CA CYS A 309 4.07 21.71 -18.91
C CYS A 309 4.82 23.06 -18.82
N ASP A 310 4.65 23.90 -19.83
CA ASP A 310 5.17 25.28 -19.86
C ASP A 310 4.24 26.26 -19.11
N GLU A 311 4.68 27.52 -18.96
CA GLU A 311 3.89 28.56 -18.28
C GLU A 311 2.59 28.87 -19.01
N ALA A 312 2.59 28.87 -20.35
CA ALA A 312 1.40 29.15 -21.15
C ALA A 312 0.30 28.09 -20.90
N THR A 313 0.68 26.81 -20.88
CA THR A 313 -0.23 25.70 -20.55
C THR A 313 -0.63 25.74 -19.07
N ALA A 314 0.28 26.05 -18.14
CA ALA A 314 -0.05 26.19 -16.72
C ALA A 314 -1.06 27.33 -16.47
N ALA A 315 -0.88 28.48 -17.10
CA ALA A 315 -1.82 29.61 -17.06
C ALA A 315 -3.18 29.25 -17.68
N TYR A 316 -3.19 28.51 -18.80
CA TYR A 316 -4.41 27.99 -19.41
C TYR A 316 -5.19 27.10 -18.43
N LEU A 317 -4.50 26.17 -17.76
CA LEU A 317 -5.10 25.24 -16.79
C LEU A 317 -5.68 25.98 -15.57
N ARG A 318 -4.97 26.97 -15.03
CA ARG A 318 -5.48 27.84 -13.94
C ARG A 318 -6.79 28.52 -14.35
N ARG A 319 -6.82 29.14 -15.55
CA ARG A 319 -8.01 29.77 -16.12
C ARG A 319 -9.15 28.76 -16.33
N MET A 320 -8.87 27.58 -16.88
CA MET A 320 -9.86 26.53 -17.11
C MET A 320 -10.58 26.09 -15.83
N ILE A 321 -9.83 25.93 -14.72
CA ILE A 321 -10.41 25.57 -13.43
C ILE A 321 -11.23 26.74 -12.85
N ALA A 322 -10.71 27.96 -12.91
CA ALA A 322 -11.42 29.17 -12.44
C ALA A 322 -12.75 29.41 -13.19
N GLU A 323 -12.77 29.18 -14.51
CA GLU A 323 -13.98 29.28 -15.35
C GLU A 323 -14.96 28.09 -15.17
N ARG A 324 -14.66 27.14 -14.26
CA ARG A 324 -15.45 25.92 -14.01
C ARG A 324 -15.77 25.14 -15.30
N ARG A 325 -14.80 25.04 -16.23
CA ARG A 325 -15.00 24.26 -17.46
C ARG A 325 -15.06 22.76 -17.18
N GLY A 326 -15.95 22.05 -17.87
CA GLY A 326 -15.99 20.58 -17.83
C GLY A 326 -14.75 19.98 -18.50
N PHE A 327 -14.04 19.05 -17.84
CA PHE A 327 -12.74 18.57 -18.33
C PHE A 327 -12.52 17.05 -18.20
N LEU A 328 -11.68 16.52 -19.09
CA LEU A 328 -11.27 15.12 -19.13
C LEU A 328 -9.75 15.03 -19.22
N ILE A 329 -9.12 14.30 -18.29
CA ILE A 329 -7.68 14.04 -18.30
C ILE A 329 -7.43 12.67 -18.91
N SER A 330 -6.77 12.63 -20.07
CA SER A 330 -6.51 11.40 -20.82
C SER A 330 -5.03 11.03 -20.84
N GLY A 331 -4.73 9.76 -21.07
CA GLY A 331 -3.36 9.26 -21.17
C GLY A 331 -3.22 7.80 -20.74
N GLY A 332 -2.07 7.20 -21.04
CA GLY A 332 -1.75 5.82 -20.71
C GLY A 332 -1.65 5.53 -19.20
N THR A 333 -1.38 4.28 -18.86
CA THR A 333 -1.03 3.88 -17.50
C THR A 333 0.24 4.60 -17.03
N GLY A 334 0.22 5.11 -15.80
CA GLY A 334 1.39 5.74 -15.17
C GLY A 334 1.78 7.13 -15.68
N THR A 335 1.09 7.74 -16.65
CA THR A 335 1.41 9.09 -17.19
C THR A 335 1.16 10.23 -16.20
N GLY A 336 0.55 9.96 -15.04
CA GLY A 336 0.32 10.94 -13.98
C GLY A 336 -1.07 11.59 -13.96
N LYS A 337 -2.08 10.99 -14.62
CA LYS A 337 -3.47 11.50 -14.68
C LYS A 337 -4.01 11.92 -13.30
N THR A 338 -4.00 11.03 -12.30
CA THR A 338 -4.47 11.29 -10.93
C THR A 338 -3.61 12.33 -10.19
N THR A 339 -2.31 12.42 -10.53
CA THR A 339 -1.40 13.42 -9.98
C THR A 339 -1.74 14.82 -10.47
N LEU A 340 -1.98 14.98 -11.78
CA LEU A 340 -2.45 16.25 -12.33
C LEU A 340 -3.85 16.60 -11.82
N LEU A 341 -4.75 15.61 -11.70
CA LEU A 341 -6.09 15.84 -11.15
C LEU A 341 -6.04 16.41 -9.72
N ASN A 342 -5.27 15.79 -8.81
CA ASN A 342 -5.02 16.34 -7.47
C ASN A 342 -4.48 17.78 -7.51
N ALA A 343 -3.55 18.07 -8.42
CA ALA A 343 -2.95 19.39 -8.57
C ALA A 343 -3.93 20.46 -9.10
N LEU A 344 -4.85 20.09 -10.00
CA LEU A 344 -5.88 20.97 -10.55
C LEU A 344 -7.01 21.22 -9.55
N LEU A 345 -7.43 20.22 -8.79
CA LEU A 345 -8.46 20.38 -7.75
C LEU A 345 -8.00 21.28 -6.59
N ARG A 346 -6.69 21.40 -6.37
CA ARG A 346 -6.11 22.38 -5.44
C ARG A 346 -6.22 23.84 -5.93
N LEU A 347 -6.57 24.07 -7.20
CA LEU A 347 -6.80 25.40 -7.77
C LEU A 347 -8.27 25.85 -7.64
N CYS A 348 -9.14 24.99 -7.13
CA CYS A 348 -10.53 25.34 -6.80
C CYS A 348 -10.57 26.41 -5.71
N THR A 349 -11.56 27.30 -5.76
CA THR A 349 -11.74 28.34 -4.74
C THR A 349 -12.25 27.71 -3.44
N PRO A 350 -11.74 28.06 -2.23
CA PRO A 350 -12.06 27.37 -0.98
C PRO A 350 -13.55 27.15 -0.67
N GLN A 351 -14.42 28.02 -1.19
CA GLN A 351 -15.87 27.96 -1.05
C GLN A 351 -16.54 26.84 -1.86
N GLU A 352 -15.85 26.26 -2.85
CA GLU A 352 -16.40 25.21 -3.73
C GLU A 352 -16.52 23.88 -3.00
N ARG A 353 -17.71 23.26 -3.05
CA ARG A 353 -17.94 21.93 -2.53
C ARG A 353 -17.53 20.85 -3.53
N LEU A 354 -16.37 20.23 -3.31
CA LEU A 354 -15.82 19.15 -4.14
C LEU A 354 -16.32 17.79 -3.65
N ILE A 355 -16.96 17.02 -4.53
CA ILE A 355 -17.29 15.60 -4.28
C ILE A 355 -16.48 14.73 -5.24
N LEU A 356 -15.68 13.84 -4.66
CA LEU A 356 -14.72 12.97 -5.35
C LEU A 356 -15.22 11.52 -5.26
N LEU A 357 -15.31 10.83 -6.40
CA LEU A 357 -15.87 9.48 -6.52
C LEU A 357 -14.81 8.55 -7.10
N GLU A 358 -14.40 7.53 -6.34
CA GLU A 358 -13.33 6.62 -6.77
C GLU A 358 -13.64 5.17 -6.40
N ASP A 359 -13.17 4.20 -7.19
CA ASP A 359 -13.24 2.80 -6.76
C ASP A 359 -12.23 2.51 -5.64
N THR A 360 -11.08 3.17 -5.72
CA THR A 360 -10.01 3.13 -4.73
C THR A 360 -9.51 4.55 -4.50
N PRO A 361 -9.49 5.06 -3.25
CA PRO A 361 -9.05 6.42 -2.99
C PRO A 361 -7.61 6.71 -3.44
N GLU A 362 -7.44 7.63 -4.40
CA GLU A 362 -6.16 8.23 -4.81
C GLU A 362 -6.22 9.77 -4.80
N LEU A 363 -7.42 10.36 -4.89
CA LEU A 363 -7.66 11.79 -4.81
C LEU A 363 -7.81 12.24 -3.36
N ALA A 364 -6.93 13.13 -2.93
CA ALA A 364 -7.06 13.87 -1.68
C ALA A 364 -6.34 15.22 -1.83
N PRO A 365 -6.91 16.15 -2.63
CA PRO A 365 -6.37 17.49 -2.83
C PRO A 365 -6.45 18.29 -1.54
N GLN A 366 -5.51 19.21 -1.35
CA GLN A 366 -5.54 20.16 -0.24
C GLN A 366 -6.55 21.26 -0.53
N HIS A 367 -7.80 21.08 -0.07
CA HIS A 367 -8.92 21.99 -0.27
C HIS A 367 -9.89 21.90 0.93
N GLU A 368 -10.59 22.98 1.29
CA GLU A 368 -11.37 23.08 2.54
C GLU A 368 -12.64 22.21 2.53
N GLN A 369 -13.46 22.29 1.49
CA GLN A 369 -14.66 21.48 1.35
C GLN A 369 -14.46 20.33 0.35
N VAL A 370 -13.95 19.20 0.83
CA VAL A 370 -13.79 17.95 0.05
C VAL A 370 -14.53 16.81 0.72
N ILE A 371 -15.32 16.06 -0.05
CA ILE A 371 -15.93 14.81 0.37
C ILE A 371 -15.52 13.72 -0.63
N ALA A 372 -14.83 12.69 -0.14
CA ALA A 372 -14.50 11.51 -0.92
C ALA A 372 -15.52 10.39 -0.64
N LEU A 373 -16.16 9.89 -1.70
CA LEU A 373 -16.98 8.68 -1.68
C LEU A 373 -16.24 7.57 -2.43
N LYS A 374 -16.29 6.35 -1.89
CA LYS A 374 -15.67 5.17 -2.50
C LYS A 374 -16.69 4.10 -2.84
N THR A 375 -16.45 3.33 -3.90
CA THR A 375 -17.30 2.16 -4.21
C THR A 375 -17.23 1.12 -3.11
N ARG A 376 -18.26 0.29 -3.01
CA ARG A 376 -18.27 -0.88 -2.15
C ARG A 376 -18.48 -2.13 -3.01
N ALA A 377 -17.57 -3.09 -2.94
CA ALA A 377 -17.81 -4.40 -3.52
C ALA A 377 -18.97 -5.11 -2.80
N ALA A 378 -19.58 -6.11 -3.45
CA ALA A 378 -20.54 -6.97 -2.77
C ALA A 378 -19.92 -7.63 -1.52
N ASN A 379 -20.76 -7.94 -0.52
CA ASN A 379 -20.37 -8.80 0.58
C ASN A 379 -20.19 -10.27 0.11
N SER A 380 -19.79 -11.16 1.02
CA SER A 380 -19.63 -12.60 0.75
C SER A 380 -20.91 -13.32 0.29
N GLU A 381 -22.08 -12.68 0.39
CA GLU A 381 -23.39 -13.20 -0.07
C GLU A 381 -23.80 -12.61 -1.43
N GLY A 382 -22.95 -11.80 -2.07
CA GLY A 382 -23.24 -11.11 -3.32
C GLY A 382 -24.12 -9.85 -3.17
N ALA A 383 -24.38 -9.40 -1.95
CA ALA A 383 -25.28 -8.29 -1.65
C ALA A 383 -24.56 -6.97 -1.36
N GLY A 384 -25.21 -5.85 -1.68
CA GLY A 384 -24.77 -4.52 -1.26
C GLY A 384 -23.60 -3.93 -2.04
N GLU A 385 -23.33 -4.38 -3.26
CA GLU A 385 -22.45 -3.66 -4.18
C GLU A 385 -22.96 -2.23 -4.41
N ILE A 386 -22.03 -1.26 -4.44
CA ILE A 386 -22.30 0.16 -4.77
C ILE A 386 -21.21 0.60 -5.74
N GLY A 387 -21.55 0.67 -7.03
CA GLY A 387 -20.65 1.10 -8.11
C GLY A 387 -20.64 2.62 -8.33
N LEU A 388 -19.69 3.10 -9.14
CA LEU A 388 -19.53 4.53 -9.45
C LEU A 388 -20.81 5.20 -9.99
N GLY A 389 -21.60 4.49 -10.81
CA GLY A 389 -22.87 5.02 -11.35
C GLY A 389 -23.88 5.39 -10.26
N GLU A 390 -24.02 4.55 -9.23
CA GLU A 390 -24.89 4.86 -8.09
C GLU A 390 -24.30 5.99 -7.23
N LEU A 391 -22.99 5.98 -6.98
CA LEU A 391 -22.32 7.05 -6.24
C LEU A 391 -22.50 8.41 -6.92
N ILE A 392 -22.47 8.48 -8.25
CA ILE A 392 -22.78 9.70 -9.01
C ILE A 392 -24.19 10.18 -8.65
N VAL A 393 -25.21 9.31 -8.72
CA VAL A 393 -26.60 9.66 -8.40
C VAL A 393 -26.77 10.16 -6.97
N GLN A 394 -26.10 9.54 -5.99
CA GLN A 394 -26.14 10.02 -4.60
C GLN A 394 -25.39 11.35 -4.42
N ALA A 395 -24.25 11.52 -5.09
CA ALA A 395 -23.45 12.75 -5.02
C ALA A 395 -24.22 13.99 -5.52
N LEU A 396 -25.06 13.86 -6.56
CA LEU A 396 -25.89 14.98 -7.04
C LEU A 396 -26.84 15.52 -5.95
N ARG A 397 -27.28 14.66 -5.01
CA ARG A 397 -28.15 15.04 -3.88
C ARG A 397 -27.41 15.77 -2.76
N MET A 398 -26.08 15.80 -2.80
CA MET A 398 -25.21 16.40 -1.79
C MET A 398 -24.78 17.84 -2.13
N GLY A 399 -25.31 18.40 -3.23
CA GLY A 399 -25.08 19.78 -3.68
C GLY A 399 -23.64 20.11 -4.08
N PRO A 400 -22.96 19.34 -4.96
CA PRO A 400 -21.59 19.63 -5.37
C PRO A 400 -21.48 20.88 -6.25
N ASP A 401 -20.51 21.76 -5.96
CA ASP A 401 -19.99 22.71 -6.95
C ASP A 401 -19.16 22.00 -8.02
N ARG A 402 -18.50 20.89 -7.65
CA ARG A 402 -17.73 20.03 -8.55
C ARG A 402 -17.94 18.57 -8.25
N LEU A 403 -18.28 17.82 -9.28
CA LEU A 403 -18.35 16.36 -9.28
C LEU A 403 -17.13 15.78 -10.00
N VAL A 404 -16.31 14.99 -9.31
CA VAL A 404 -15.10 14.41 -9.89
C VAL A 404 -15.16 12.90 -9.81
N VAL A 405 -14.98 12.21 -10.93
CA VAL A 405 -14.85 10.74 -10.97
C VAL A 405 -13.38 10.40 -11.22
N GLY A 406 -12.72 9.68 -10.32
CA GLY A 406 -11.27 9.44 -10.36
C GLY A 406 -10.79 8.83 -11.70
N GLU A 407 -11.48 7.80 -12.18
CA GLU A 407 -11.29 7.25 -13.53
C GLU A 407 -12.61 6.66 -14.04
N CYS A 408 -13.01 6.99 -15.27
CA CYS A 408 -14.10 6.29 -15.96
C CYS A 408 -13.55 5.09 -16.75
N ARG A 409 -14.09 3.90 -16.45
CA ARG A 409 -13.64 2.60 -16.94
C ARG A 409 -14.79 1.72 -17.48
N GLY A 410 -16.05 2.03 -17.16
CA GLY A 410 -17.24 1.29 -17.56
C GLY A 410 -18.47 2.16 -17.82
N ALA A 411 -19.65 1.60 -17.53
CA ALA A 411 -20.97 2.17 -17.81
C ALA A 411 -21.32 3.44 -16.99
N GLU A 412 -20.57 3.72 -15.93
CA GLU A 412 -20.70 4.96 -15.13
C GLU A 412 -20.46 6.23 -15.95
N VAL A 413 -19.81 6.14 -17.12
CA VAL A 413 -19.64 7.27 -18.05
C VAL A 413 -20.97 7.93 -18.39
N VAL A 414 -22.06 7.17 -18.51
CA VAL A 414 -23.39 7.71 -18.84
C VAL A 414 -23.98 8.51 -17.69
N HIS A 415 -23.76 8.06 -16.45
CA HIS A 415 -24.17 8.77 -15.25
C HIS A 415 -23.40 10.09 -15.12
N LEU A 416 -22.09 10.08 -15.39
CA LEU A 416 -21.26 11.29 -15.40
C LEU A 416 -21.70 12.26 -16.49
N LEU A 417 -21.85 11.78 -17.73
CA LEU A 417 -22.32 12.61 -18.85
C LEU A 417 -23.72 13.21 -18.56
N THR A 418 -24.60 12.47 -17.90
CA THR A 418 -25.93 12.98 -17.48
C THR A 418 -25.81 14.04 -16.39
N ALA A 419 -24.93 13.84 -15.40
CA ALA A 419 -24.65 14.83 -14.35
C ALA A 419 -24.13 16.15 -14.93
N MET A 420 -23.15 16.08 -15.84
CA MET A 420 -22.55 17.25 -16.47
C MET A 420 -23.58 18.03 -17.30
N ASN A 421 -24.45 17.33 -18.03
CA ASN A 421 -25.50 17.93 -18.84
C ASN A 421 -26.71 18.47 -18.03
N THR A 422 -26.80 18.18 -16.73
CA THR A 422 -27.86 18.68 -15.83
C THR A 422 -27.43 19.88 -14.97
N GLY A 423 -26.33 20.56 -15.34
CA GLY A 423 -25.91 21.83 -14.75
C GLY A 423 -24.71 21.75 -13.80
N HIS A 424 -24.17 20.56 -13.54
CA HIS A 424 -23.00 20.35 -12.69
C HIS A 424 -21.71 20.71 -13.44
N ARG A 425 -21.49 22.03 -13.59
CA ARG A 425 -20.28 22.62 -14.20
C ARG A 425 -19.02 22.28 -13.38
N GLY A 426 -17.85 22.44 -13.99
CA GLY A 426 -16.55 22.20 -13.34
C GLY A 426 -16.27 20.75 -12.96
N ALA A 427 -17.17 19.83 -13.32
CA ALA A 427 -17.01 18.40 -13.18
C ALA A 427 -15.89 17.87 -14.10
N GLY A 428 -15.29 16.74 -13.72
CA GLY A 428 -14.24 16.13 -14.52
C GLY A 428 -13.89 14.71 -14.15
N THR A 429 -13.10 14.07 -15.02
CA THR A 429 -12.67 12.68 -14.81
C THR A 429 -11.31 12.40 -15.46
N THR A 430 -10.72 11.25 -15.15
CA THR A 430 -9.62 10.69 -15.94
C THR A 430 -10.09 9.53 -16.83
N LEU A 431 -9.41 9.32 -17.95
CA LEU A 431 -9.72 8.27 -18.93
C LEU A 431 -8.43 7.66 -19.47
N HIS A 432 -8.32 6.33 -19.50
CA HIS A 432 -7.24 5.68 -20.24
C HIS A 432 -7.45 5.79 -21.75
N ALA A 433 -6.54 6.50 -22.44
CA ALA A 433 -6.48 6.59 -23.89
C ALA A 433 -5.02 6.73 -24.36
N ASN A 434 -4.69 6.13 -25.51
CA ASN A 434 -3.32 6.11 -26.05
C ASN A 434 -2.95 7.38 -26.84
N SER A 435 -3.94 8.21 -27.19
CA SER A 435 -3.78 9.52 -27.82
C SER A 435 -5.00 10.38 -27.49
N ALA A 436 -4.91 11.71 -27.68
CA ALA A 436 -6.06 12.60 -27.58
C ALA A 436 -7.16 12.21 -28.60
N GLN A 437 -6.75 11.81 -29.81
CA GLN A 437 -7.62 11.41 -30.91
C GLN A 437 -8.36 10.09 -30.65
N ALA A 438 -7.84 9.23 -29.75
CA ALA A 438 -8.52 8.01 -29.34
C ALA A 438 -9.63 8.23 -28.29
N VAL A 439 -9.73 9.42 -27.67
CA VAL A 439 -10.71 9.71 -26.62
C VAL A 439 -12.17 9.52 -27.08
N PRO A 440 -12.62 10.03 -28.26
CA PRO A 440 -13.99 9.81 -28.72
C PRO A 440 -14.36 8.33 -28.87
N LEU A 441 -13.50 7.54 -29.52
CA LEU A 441 -13.72 6.09 -29.68
C LEU A 441 -13.77 5.37 -28.33
N ARG A 442 -12.92 5.79 -27.36
CA ARG A 442 -12.95 5.22 -26.01
C ARG A 442 -14.24 5.58 -25.28
N LEU A 443 -14.74 6.81 -25.40
CA LEU A 443 -16.03 7.23 -24.82
C LEU A 443 -17.20 6.45 -25.46
N CYS A 444 -17.22 6.29 -26.78
CA CYS A 444 -18.22 5.44 -27.47
C CYS A 444 -18.17 3.99 -26.97
N ALA A 445 -16.99 3.40 -26.79
CA ALA A 445 -16.84 2.06 -26.25
C ALA A 445 -17.35 1.93 -24.81
N LEU A 446 -17.16 2.96 -23.96
CA LEU A 446 -17.72 2.99 -22.60
C LEU A 446 -19.25 3.16 -22.61
N GLY A 447 -19.79 4.01 -23.49
CA GLY A 447 -21.23 4.17 -23.65
C GLY A 447 -21.93 2.92 -24.18
N ALA A 448 -21.26 2.14 -25.05
CA ALA A 448 -21.76 0.86 -25.53
C ALA A 448 -21.92 -0.17 -24.39
N LEU A 449 -21.05 -0.16 -23.38
CA LEU A 449 -21.21 -0.98 -22.16
C LEU A 449 -22.46 -0.59 -21.33
N ALA A 450 -22.96 0.64 -21.52
CA ALA A 450 -24.18 1.15 -20.92
C ALA A 450 -25.39 1.09 -21.88
N GLY A 451 -25.26 0.46 -23.05
CA GLY A 451 -26.34 0.33 -24.04
C GLY A 451 -26.62 1.58 -24.88
N LEU A 452 -25.74 2.59 -24.88
CA LEU A 452 -25.87 3.76 -25.77
C LEU A 452 -25.20 3.53 -27.12
N ASP A 453 -25.82 4.05 -28.18
CA ASP A 453 -25.17 4.14 -29.49
C ASP A 453 -24.13 5.29 -29.55
N SER A 454 -23.20 5.19 -30.49
CA SER A 454 -22.11 6.16 -30.68
C SER A 454 -22.59 7.59 -30.93
N ARG A 455 -23.78 7.76 -31.53
CA ARG A 455 -24.36 9.09 -31.82
C ARG A 455 -24.88 9.74 -30.54
N THR A 456 -25.52 8.97 -29.67
CA THR A 456 -26.05 9.40 -28.38
C THR A 456 -24.91 9.74 -27.43
N VAL A 457 -23.87 8.89 -27.38
CA VAL A 457 -22.62 9.20 -26.65
C VAL A 457 -22.00 10.50 -27.16
N ALA A 458 -21.92 10.69 -28.48
CA ALA A 458 -21.34 11.89 -29.07
C ALA A 458 -22.10 13.17 -28.69
N LEU A 459 -23.44 13.14 -28.76
CA LEU A 459 -24.29 14.27 -28.35
C LEU A 459 -24.07 14.65 -26.89
N HIS A 460 -24.11 13.67 -25.98
CA HIS A 460 -23.86 13.92 -24.55
C HIS A 460 -22.43 14.38 -24.25
N THR A 461 -21.44 13.85 -24.99
CA THR A 461 -20.01 14.12 -24.81
C THR A 461 -19.65 15.55 -25.24
N ALA A 462 -20.16 16.00 -26.39
CA ALA A 462 -19.87 17.32 -26.95
C ALA A 462 -20.34 18.47 -26.06
N THR A 463 -21.38 18.26 -25.26
CA THR A 463 -21.92 19.25 -24.31
C THR A 463 -21.36 19.10 -22.89
N ALA A 464 -20.88 17.92 -22.50
CA ALA A 464 -20.30 17.66 -21.18
C ALA A 464 -18.82 18.06 -21.08
N PHE A 465 -17.97 17.58 -21.99
CA PHE A 465 -16.52 17.77 -21.91
C PHE A 465 -16.05 18.91 -22.80
N GLU A 466 -15.85 20.09 -22.22
CA GLU A 466 -15.30 21.24 -22.92
C GLU A 466 -13.81 21.04 -23.28
N ARG A 467 -13.02 20.43 -22.39
CA ARG A 467 -11.56 20.31 -22.55
C ARG A 467 -11.06 18.90 -22.31
N ILE A 468 -10.22 18.41 -23.22
CA ILE A 468 -9.37 17.23 -22.99
C ILE A 468 -7.96 17.72 -22.69
N ILE A 469 -7.34 17.20 -21.63
CA ILE A 469 -5.91 17.36 -21.36
C ILE A 469 -5.27 15.99 -21.60
N HIS A 470 -4.32 15.89 -22.52
CA HIS A 470 -3.66 14.62 -22.84
C HIS A 470 -2.25 14.54 -22.23
N LEU A 471 -1.96 13.47 -21.49
CA LEU A 471 -0.65 13.20 -20.90
C LEU A 471 0.00 11.98 -21.53
N GLU A 472 1.28 12.12 -21.83
CA GLU A 472 2.12 11.05 -22.37
C GLU A 472 3.41 10.89 -21.54
N HIS A 473 4.20 9.87 -21.88
CA HIS A 473 5.61 9.83 -21.53
C HIS A 473 6.44 10.14 -22.77
N ARG A 474 7.20 11.24 -22.74
CA ARG A 474 8.16 11.63 -23.78
C ARG A 474 9.55 11.65 -23.17
N ASP A 475 10.51 10.97 -23.80
CA ASP A 475 11.92 10.90 -23.38
C ASP A 475 12.12 10.54 -21.89
N GLY A 476 11.32 9.59 -21.40
CA GLY A 476 11.35 9.13 -20.00
C GLY A 476 10.73 10.08 -18.98
N ARG A 477 10.12 11.20 -19.42
CA ARG A 477 9.44 12.18 -18.56
C ARG A 477 7.95 12.22 -18.85
N ARG A 478 7.15 12.55 -17.84
CA ARG A 478 5.71 12.83 -17.99
C ARG A 478 5.54 14.25 -18.51
N CYS A 479 4.71 14.45 -19.53
CA CYS A 479 4.35 15.77 -20.04
C CYS A 479 2.88 15.82 -20.47
N ILE A 480 2.31 17.03 -20.44
CA ILE A 480 1.07 17.33 -21.15
C ILE A 480 1.43 17.45 -22.63
N GLU A 481 0.98 16.48 -23.43
CA GLU A 481 1.16 16.46 -24.88
C GLU A 481 0.41 17.64 -25.53
N GLY A 482 -0.82 17.90 -25.06
CA GLY A 482 -1.64 18.99 -25.54
C GLY A 482 -2.96 19.14 -24.79
N ILE A 483 -3.59 20.31 -24.99
CA ILE A 483 -4.97 20.58 -24.60
C ILE A 483 -5.83 20.64 -25.85
N TYR A 484 -7.00 20.01 -25.80
CA TYR A 484 -7.90 19.83 -26.94
C TYR A 484 -9.34 20.18 -26.57
N SER A 485 -10.16 20.40 -27.60
CA SER A 485 -11.62 20.53 -27.51
C SER A 485 -12.29 19.43 -28.33
N LEU A 486 -13.44 18.96 -27.85
CA LEU A 486 -14.32 18.04 -28.58
C LEU A 486 -15.30 18.86 -29.42
N HIS A 487 -15.52 18.43 -30.66
CA HIS A 487 -16.48 19.03 -31.59
C HIS A 487 -17.33 17.93 -32.21
N PRO A 488 -18.62 18.15 -32.46
CA PRO A 488 -19.38 17.30 -33.39
C PRO A 488 -18.66 17.26 -34.74
N ALA A 489 -18.58 16.07 -35.35
CA ALA A 489 -18.06 15.94 -36.71
C ALA A 489 -18.99 16.63 -37.73
N THR A 490 -18.43 16.99 -38.88
CA THR A 490 -19.20 17.53 -40.02
C THR A 490 -20.18 16.50 -40.58
N GLN A 491 -21.35 16.94 -41.04
CA GLN A 491 -22.32 16.07 -41.72
C GLN A 491 -21.65 15.25 -42.84
N GLY A 492 -21.90 13.94 -42.85
CA GLY A 492 -21.32 13.00 -43.81
C GLY A 492 -20.03 12.30 -43.36
N SER A 493 -19.50 12.61 -42.16
CA SER A 493 -18.43 11.80 -41.55
C SER A 493 -18.97 10.50 -40.96
N GLU A 494 -18.16 9.42 -41.01
CA GLU A 494 -18.42 8.17 -40.28
C GLU A 494 -18.17 8.34 -38.76
N GLU A 495 -17.37 9.33 -38.37
CA GLU A 495 -17.15 9.71 -36.97
C GLU A 495 -18.21 10.71 -36.51
N TYR A 496 -18.64 10.64 -35.25
CA TYR A 496 -19.57 11.62 -34.68
C TYR A 496 -18.89 12.77 -33.92
N LEU A 497 -17.59 12.62 -33.60
CA LEU A 497 -16.81 13.55 -32.79
C LEU A 497 -15.39 13.70 -33.35
N GLN A 498 -14.89 14.92 -33.35
CA GLN A 498 -13.51 15.26 -33.70
C GLN A 498 -12.82 15.98 -32.54
N VAL A 499 -11.50 15.77 -32.44
CA VAL A 499 -10.66 16.37 -31.41
C VAL A 499 -9.78 17.44 -32.04
N ARG A 500 -9.87 18.69 -31.58
CA ARG A 500 -9.10 19.83 -32.12
C ARG A 500 -8.16 20.40 -31.06
N ARG A 501 -6.88 20.54 -31.41
CA ARG A 501 -5.86 21.11 -30.51
C ARG A 501 -6.14 22.58 -30.26
N ILE A 502 -6.02 23.01 -29.01
CA ILE A 502 -6.15 24.39 -28.60
C ILE A 502 -4.75 24.99 -28.48
N SER A 503 -4.53 26.17 -29.07
CA SER A 503 -3.31 26.94 -28.79
C SER A 503 -3.36 27.45 -27.35
N THR A 504 -2.35 27.08 -26.55
CA THR A 504 -2.17 27.59 -25.18
C THR A 504 -1.36 28.88 -25.16
N GLY A 505 -0.68 29.23 -26.25
CA GLY A 505 0.13 30.44 -26.38
C GLY A 505 -0.71 31.72 -26.50
N SER A 506 -0.15 32.84 -26.06
CA SER A 506 -0.79 34.16 -25.96
C SER A 506 -1.03 34.88 -27.31
N GLU A 507 -1.02 34.16 -28.43
CA GLU A 507 -1.32 34.69 -29.77
C GLU A 507 -2.78 34.44 -30.17
N VAL A 508 -3.70 34.99 -29.36
CA VAL A 508 -5.06 35.31 -29.81
C VAL A 508 -5.34 36.73 -29.34
N GLY A 509 -5.00 37.70 -30.21
CA GLY A 509 -5.59 39.03 -30.12
C GLY A 509 -7.10 38.93 -30.34
N TYR A 510 -7.85 39.77 -29.63
CA TYR A 510 -9.31 39.90 -29.75
C TYR A 510 -9.72 40.44 -31.11
#